data_AF-A0A6L9ZZ67-F1
#
_entry.id   AF-A0A6L9ZZ67-F1
#
_cell.length_a   1.000
_cell.length_b   1.000
_cell.length_c   1.000
_cell.angle_alpha   90.00
_cell.angle_beta   90.00
_cell.angle_gamma   90.00
#
_symmetry.space_group_name_H-M   'P 1'
#
loop_
_entity.id
_entity.type
_entity.pdbx_description
1 polymer ?
#
loop_
_entity_poly.entity_id
_entity_poly.type
_entity_poly.pdbx_seq_one_letter_code
_entity_poly.pdbx_strand_id
1 'polypeptide(L)'
;MENKSIIQWLGLPEAFGYFILVVSFILCIAPYFPGYDFGQFKVPKFSTSLNRKLKFLGPIFLILAILINRSPVPLLQHYLFKDEKSYYEHCAYSYPVAYNNIDEFKKVLREGAKIKAVEELFSDNKLKDIIGEDNATTKREELIPILKESVVLEEEKYENSPSDFGKSCIFFKATQKLGDKITEFIEIEEYCGSALPKIQEEAIYKQISPQLWSELKKYNNPKLRQLVNENNFKSFVEWETKDYFKGEERCRLIKFRILPIRLQVFLTEDEFNNIPEVKGVDENNKKAEFQFTVLSDKYNWAFESDETTKLEGKDASIRNLLFREDMLSGFIKASELISAGTASCEEKEPGEENKRAYRRAKKLDGWLNEALEKHDNLTTKNLAIKKRYTLNLGKYKEKEEECSLDKEETAYQRKVIIISIISKDTEVNLCQALRNAMQNRSQDLSFNIKNYESFELRESNSDVNICTP
;
A
#
# COMPACT_ATOMS: atom_id res chain seq x y z
N MET A 1 38.46 4.73 12.82
CA MET A 1 39.54 4.17 13.66
C MET A 1 40.78 4.06 12.81
N GLU A 2 41.92 4.63 13.23
CA GLU A 2 43.18 4.48 12.51
C GLU A 2 43.63 3.01 12.51
N ASN A 3 44.05 2.49 11.35
CA ASN A 3 44.49 1.11 11.17
C ASN A 3 45.85 0.87 11.83
N LYS A 4 45.89 0.76 13.15
CA LYS A 4 47.12 0.49 13.89
C LYS A 4 47.43 -1.01 13.92
N SER A 5 48.69 -1.37 13.65
CA SER A 5 49.15 -2.76 13.80
C SER A 5 49.18 -3.17 15.27
N ILE A 6 49.21 -4.48 15.58
CA ILE A 6 49.30 -4.95 16.97
C ILE A 6 50.57 -4.42 17.65
N ILE A 7 51.64 -4.23 16.87
CA ILE A 7 52.93 -3.69 17.34
C ILE A 7 52.79 -2.22 17.75
N GLN A 8 52.10 -1.41 16.93
CA GLN A 8 51.78 -0.04 17.29
C GLN A 8 50.81 0.05 18.47
N TRP A 9 49.87 -0.88 18.58
CA TRP A 9 48.96 -0.97 19.73
C TRP A 9 49.70 -1.28 21.03
N LEU A 10 50.75 -2.10 20.97
CA LEU A 10 51.67 -2.35 22.09
C LEU A 10 52.68 -1.22 22.34
N GLY A 11 52.61 -0.11 21.59
CA GLY A 11 53.52 1.04 21.72
C GLY A 11 54.94 0.79 21.23
N LEU A 12 55.15 -0.27 20.45
CA LEU A 12 56.46 -0.61 19.88
C LEU A 12 56.67 0.09 18.53
N PRO A 13 57.91 0.51 18.20
CA PRO A 13 58.23 1.11 16.90
C PRO A 13 57.94 0.16 15.74
N GLU A 14 57.49 0.66 14.59
CA GLU A 14 57.27 -0.15 13.38
C GLU A 14 58.51 -0.93 12.93
N ALA A 15 59.69 -0.36 13.11
CA ALA A 15 60.98 -1.01 12.87
C ALA A 15 61.10 -2.37 13.57
N PHE A 16 60.49 -2.52 14.74
CA PHE A 16 60.47 -3.77 15.49
C PHE A 16 59.62 -4.85 14.79
N GLY A 17 58.54 -4.46 14.12
CA GLY A 17 57.72 -5.36 13.33
C GLY A 17 58.42 -5.91 12.10
N TYR A 18 59.12 -5.03 11.38
CA TYR A 18 59.98 -5.45 10.27
C TYR A 18 61.08 -6.41 10.75
N PHE A 19 61.69 -6.14 11.90
CA PHE A 19 62.69 -7.03 12.49
C PHE A 19 62.13 -8.44 12.77
N ILE A 20 60.97 -8.54 13.43
CA ILE A 20 60.32 -9.83 13.69
C ILE A 20 60.01 -10.57 12.39
N LEU A 21 59.50 -9.87 11.37
CA LEU A 21 59.16 -10.47 10.09
C LEU A 21 60.41 -11.04 9.38
N VAL A 22 61.51 -10.29 9.38
CA VAL A 22 62.79 -10.73 8.79
C VAL A 22 63.37 -11.93 9.54
N VAL A 23 63.37 -11.91 10.88
CA VAL A 23 63.86 -13.04 11.68
C VAL A 23 63.01 -14.29 11.45
N SER A 24 61.68 -14.17 11.46
CA SER A 24 60.78 -15.30 11.18
C SER A 24 60.96 -15.84 9.76
N PHE A 25 61.18 -14.97 8.78
CA PHE A 25 61.48 -15.37 7.41
C PHE A 25 62.79 -16.16 7.31
N ILE A 26 63.87 -15.66 7.94
CA ILE A 26 65.17 -16.36 7.98
C ILE A 26 65.02 -17.73 8.65
N LEU A 27 64.30 -17.83 9.77
CA LEU A 27 64.03 -19.10 10.45
C LEU A 27 63.23 -20.07 9.59
N CYS A 28 62.32 -19.57 8.75
CA CYS A 28 61.51 -20.37 7.82
C CYS A 28 62.35 -20.97 6.69
N ILE A 29 63.31 -20.23 6.14
CA ILE A 29 64.14 -20.69 5.01
C ILE A 29 65.41 -21.45 5.46
N ALA A 30 65.82 -21.29 6.71
CA ALA A 30 67.07 -21.89 7.23
C ALA A 30 67.22 -23.40 7.02
N PRO A 31 66.17 -24.24 7.14
CA PRO A 31 66.29 -25.67 6.89
C PRO A 31 66.57 -26.04 5.42
N TYR A 32 66.32 -25.13 4.50
CA TYR A 32 66.42 -25.34 3.06
C TYR A 32 67.70 -24.75 2.47
N PHE A 33 68.18 -23.64 3.05
CA PHE A 33 69.36 -22.91 2.56
C PHE A 33 70.41 -22.63 3.65
N PRO A 34 70.90 -23.64 4.39
CA PRO A 34 71.81 -23.42 5.52
C PRO A 34 73.16 -22.85 5.05
N GLY A 35 73.52 -21.66 5.52
CA GLY A 35 74.77 -20.99 5.17
C GLY A 35 74.74 -20.22 3.85
N TYR A 36 73.59 -20.09 3.21
CA TYR A 36 73.44 -19.31 1.99
C TYR A 36 73.49 -17.80 2.30
N ASP A 37 74.13 -17.04 1.41
CA ASP A 37 74.27 -15.58 1.52
C ASP A 37 73.36 -14.89 0.51
N PHE A 38 72.38 -14.13 0.98
CA PHE A 38 71.46 -13.34 0.15
C PHE A 38 71.87 -11.86 0.07
N GLY A 39 73.12 -11.53 0.46
CA GLY A 39 73.66 -10.18 0.45
C GLY A 39 73.25 -9.38 1.68
N GLN A 40 71.97 -9.03 1.80
CA GLN A 40 71.47 -8.23 2.93
C GLN A 40 71.34 -9.04 4.22
N PHE A 41 71.26 -10.37 4.13
CA PHE A 41 71.26 -11.26 5.28
C PHE A 41 71.89 -12.61 4.92
N LYS A 42 72.53 -13.23 5.92
CA LYS A 42 73.10 -14.57 5.83
C LYS A 42 72.26 -15.56 6.61
N VAL A 43 71.96 -16.70 6.00
CA VAL A 43 71.21 -17.76 6.66
C VAL A 43 72.16 -18.57 7.56
N PRO A 44 71.94 -18.60 8.89
CA PRO A 44 72.80 -19.33 9.81
C PRO A 44 72.76 -20.86 9.56
N LYS A 45 73.89 -21.52 9.77
CA LYS A 45 73.96 -22.99 9.77
C LYS A 45 73.55 -23.51 11.13
N PHE A 46 72.43 -24.23 11.18
CA PHE A 46 71.96 -24.89 12.39
C PHE A 46 72.31 -26.39 12.41
N SER A 47 72.27 -26.98 13.60
CA SER A 47 72.44 -28.42 13.76
C SER A 47 71.30 -29.21 13.08
N THR A 48 71.57 -30.45 12.68
CA THR A 48 70.61 -31.31 11.96
C THR A 48 69.29 -31.51 12.73
N SER A 49 69.37 -31.57 14.07
CA SER A 49 68.19 -31.69 14.95
C SER A 49 67.33 -30.42 14.92
N LEU A 50 67.96 -29.25 14.95
CA LEU A 50 67.25 -27.97 14.92
C LEU A 50 66.63 -27.69 13.55
N ASN A 51 67.33 -28.02 12.46
CA ASN A 51 66.77 -27.92 11.10
C ASN A 51 65.50 -28.76 10.93
N ARG A 52 65.44 -29.96 11.53
CA ARG A 52 64.23 -30.79 11.48
C ARG A 52 63.03 -30.12 12.16
N LYS A 53 63.25 -29.48 13.31
CA LYS A 53 62.19 -28.73 14.03
C LYS A 53 61.77 -27.47 13.27
N LEU A 54 62.74 -26.74 12.70
CA LEU A 54 62.49 -25.51 11.96
C LEU A 54 61.69 -25.73 10.67
N LYS A 55 61.73 -26.92 10.04
CA LYS A 55 60.84 -27.24 8.91
C LYS A 55 59.36 -27.13 9.26
N PHE A 56 59.01 -27.40 10.52
CA PHE A 56 57.64 -27.28 11.01
C PHE A 56 57.38 -25.93 11.69
N LEU A 57 58.29 -25.49 12.57
CA LEU A 57 58.10 -24.28 13.36
C LEU A 57 58.32 -22.99 12.54
N GLY A 58 59.20 -23.01 11.54
CA GLY A 58 59.54 -21.85 10.72
C GLY A 58 58.32 -21.22 10.02
N PRO A 59 57.51 -21.99 9.27
CA PRO A 59 56.28 -21.49 8.67
C PRO A 59 55.27 -20.93 9.69
N ILE A 60 55.16 -21.57 10.87
CA ILE A 60 54.26 -21.13 11.94
C ILE A 60 54.70 -19.76 12.48
N PHE A 61 56.00 -19.57 12.75
CA PHE A 61 56.54 -18.28 13.19
C PHE A 61 56.38 -17.18 12.14
N LEU A 62 56.50 -17.52 10.84
CA LEU A 62 56.27 -16.55 9.76
C LEU A 62 54.80 -16.13 9.66
N ILE A 63 53.86 -17.07 9.75
CA ILE A 63 52.42 -16.76 9.75
C ILE A 63 52.06 -15.88 10.95
N LEU A 64 52.54 -16.22 12.15
CA LEU A 64 52.33 -15.39 13.35
C LEU A 64 52.92 -13.99 13.18
N ALA A 65 54.13 -13.87 12.63
CA ALA A 65 54.76 -12.57 12.37
C ALA A 65 53.97 -11.73 11.36
N ILE A 66 53.39 -12.33 10.32
CA ILE A 66 52.52 -11.65 9.35
C ILE A 66 51.23 -11.18 10.03
N LEU A 67 50.61 -12.02 10.86
CA LEU A 67 49.37 -11.68 11.57
C LEU A 67 49.59 -10.55 12.59
N ILE A 68 50.73 -10.53 13.27
CA ILE A 68 51.08 -9.46 14.23
C ILE A 68 51.37 -8.14 13.52
N ASN A 69 51.98 -8.18 12.32
CA ASN A 69 52.29 -6.99 11.53
C ASN A 69 51.10 -6.44 10.73
N ARG A 70 50.06 -7.24 10.49
CA ARG A 70 48.84 -6.79 9.80
C ARG A 70 47.87 -6.20 10.81
N SER A 71 47.21 -5.10 10.45
CA SER A 71 46.10 -4.56 11.25
C SER A 71 45.04 -5.66 11.43
N PRO A 72 44.66 -6.05 12.66
CA PRO A 72 43.62 -7.05 12.90
C PRO A 72 42.22 -6.56 12.51
N VAL A 73 42.07 -5.25 12.25
CA VAL A 73 40.79 -4.58 12.04
C VAL A 73 39.99 -5.13 10.85
N PRO A 74 40.55 -5.37 9.64
CA PRO A 74 39.73 -5.80 8.51
C PRO A 74 39.20 -7.23 8.65
N LEU A 75 39.99 -8.13 9.26
CA LEU A 75 39.65 -9.54 9.38
C LEU A 75 38.70 -9.80 10.56
N LEU A 76 38.89 -9.13 11.69
CA LEU A 76 37.98 -9.23 12.84
C LEU A 76 36.69 -8.41 12.63
N GLN A 77 36.70 -7.29 11.90
CA GLN A 77 35.45 -6.61 11.53
C GLN A 77 34.58 -7.49 10.64
N HIS A 78 35.17 -8.17 9.67
CA HIS A 78 34.41 -9.00 8.73
C HIS A 78 33.87 -10.30 9.37
N TYR A 79 34.52 -10.81 10.43
CA TYR A 79 34.11 -12.07 11.08
C TYR A 79 33.31 -11.90 12.38
N LEU A 80 33.57 -10.86 13.19
CA LEU A 80 32.84 -10.64 14.46
C LEU A 80 31.62 -9.73 14.31
N PHE A 81 31.59 -8.87 13.28
CA PHE A 81 30.44 -7.98 13.02
C PHE A 81 29.65 -8.44 11.80
N LYS A 82 29.52 -9.77 11.64
CA LYS A 82 28.47 -10.36 10.81
C LYS A 82 27.12 -10.32 11.54
N ASP A 83 26.78 -9.14 12.10
CA ASP A 83 25.40 -8.78 12.34
C ASP A 83 24.94 -8.18 11.02
N GLU A 84 24.41 -9.03 10.13
CA GLU A 84 23.46 -8.61 9.10
C GLU A 84 22.25 -8.01 9.82
N LYS A 85 22.37 -6.75 10.21
CA LYS A 85 21.24 -5.87 10.48
C LYS A 85 21.37 -4.78 9.45
N SER A 86 20.49 -4.83 8.45
CA SER A 86 20.33 -3.84 7.39
C SER A 86 20.23 -2.44 7.99
N TYR A 87 21.36 -1.76 8.11
CA TYR A 87 21.38 -0.34 8.41
C TYR A 87 21.05 0.41 7.13
N TYR A 88 20.01 1.22 7.20
CA TYR A 88 19.56 2.06 6.12
C TYR A 88 20.24 3.42 6.22
N GLU A 89 20.61 3.95 5.05
CA GLU A 89 21.18 5.28 4.92
C GLU A 89 20.22 6.15 4.12
N HIS A 90 19.88 7.33 4.64
CA HIS A 90 19.19 8.37 3.89
C HIS A 90 19.96 9.68 4.01
N CYS A 91 20.36 10.24 2.87
CA CYS A 91 21.14 11.48 2.81
C CYS A 91 20.37 12.57 2.08
N ALA A 92 20.41 13.77 2.63
CA ALA A 92 19.92 14.97 1.97
C ALA A 92 21.05 16.00 1.84
N TYR A 93 21.06 16.71 0.72
CA TYR A 93 21.92 17.88 0.55
C TYR A 93 21.33 19.07 1.31
N SER A 94 22.21 19.99 1.73
CA SER A 94 21.93 21.31 2.29
C SER A 94 21.79 21.38 3.81
N TYR A 95 22.85 21.93 4.40
CA TYR A 95 22.79 22.56 5.71
C TYR A 95 23.59 23.85 5.65
N PRO A 96 23.08 24.92 5.00
CA PRO A 96 22.93 26.16 5.77
C PRO A 96 21.88 27.24 5.35
N VAL A 97 21.07 27.10 4.28
CA VAL A 97 20.20 28.24 3.82
C VAL A 97 18.69 27.95 3.80
N ALA A 98 18.26 26.69 3.63
CA ALA A 98 16.83 26.35 3.48
C ALA A 98 16.10 25.99 4.79
N TYR A 99 16.83 25.69 5.87
CA TYR A 99 16.26 25.23 7.15
C TYR A 99 16.70 26.14 8.28
N ASN A 100 15.78 26.47 9.18
CA ASN A 100 16.02 27.47 10.21
C ASN A 100 16.93 26.94 11.33
N ASN A 101 17.03 25.62 11.51
CA ASN A 101 17.92 24.97 12.48
C ASN A 101 18.11 23.44 12.23
N ILE A 102 18.94 22.82 13.07
CA ILE A 102 19.43 21.44 12.87
C ILE A 102 18.36 20.42 13.21
N ASP A 103 17.47 20.76 14.13
CA ASP A 103 16.40 19.88 14.55
C ASP A 103 15.30 19.80 13.49
N GLU A 104 15.02 20.91 12.80
CA GLU A 104 14.12 20.95 11.64
C GLU A 104 14.66 20.08 10.50
N PHE A 105 15.95 20.18 10.20
CA PHE A 105 16.57 19.35 9.18
C PHE A 105 16.66 17.86 9.57
N LYS A 106 16.93 17.55 10.85
CA LYS A 106 16.84 16.16 11.35
C LYS A 106 15.44 15.59 11.21
N LYS A 107 14.38 16.38 11.39
CA LYS A 107 13.00 15.94 11.11
C LYS A 107 12.84 15.58 9.63
N VAL A 108 13.35 16.41 8.71
CA VAL A 108 13.31 16.11 7.27
C VAL A 108 14.04 14.79 6.96
N LEU A 109 15.24 14.59 7.53
CA LEU A 109 15.99 13.35 7.37
C LEU A 109 15.24 12.13 7.94
N ARG A 110 14.60 12.26 9.11
CA ARG A 110 13.76 11.20 9.69
C ARG A 110 12.56 10.87 8.82
N GLU A 111 11.87 11.88 8.30
CA GLU A 111 10.72 11.69 7.43
C GLU A 111 11.12 11.00 6.13
N GLY A 112 12.22 11.42 5.50
CA GLY A 112 12.79 10.76 4.32
C GLY A 112 13.25 9.32 4.61
N ALA A 113 13.83 9.07 5.78
CA ALA A 113 14.22 7.74 6.24
C ALA A 113 13.01 6.81 6.40
N LYS A 114 11.92 7.28 7.03
CA LYS A 114 10.69 6.49 7.16
C LYS A 114 10.05 6.20 5.80
N ILE A 115 10.00 7.18 4.89
CA ILE A 115 9.50 6.97 3.52
C ILE A 115 10.34 5.90 2.82
N LYS A 116 11.67 6.01 2.86
CA LYS A 116 12.58 5.01 2.27
C LYS A 116 12.35 3.61 2.83
N ALA A 117 12.18 3.48 4.15
CA ALA A 117 11.86 2.21 4.78
C ALA A 117 10.51 1.63 4.31
N VAL A 118 9.52 2.49 4.10
CA VAL A 118 8.22 2.09 3.52
C VAL A 118 8.38 1.64 2.06
N GLU A 119 9.16 2.35 1.25
CA GLU A 119 9.37 2.03 -0.17
C GLU A 119 9.99 0.65 -0.40
N GLU A 120 10.88 0.22 0.50
CA GLU A 120 11.43 -1.14 0.44
C GLU A 120 10.37 -2.22 0.68
N LEU A 121 9.34 -1.95 1.51
CA LEU A 121 8.23 -2.90 1.70
C LEU A 121 7.47 -3.17 0.41
N PHE A 122 7.33 -2.15 -0.45
CA PHE A 122 6.71 -2.31 -1.77
C PHE A 122 7.59 -3.09 -2.75
N SER A 123 8.92 -3.08 -2.53
CA SER A 123 9.89 -3.76 -3.39
C SER A 123 9.97 -5.28 -3.11
N ASP A 124 9.65 -5.70 -1.88
CA ASP A 124 9.93 -7.05 -1.38
C ASP A 124 8.78 -8.07 -1.52
N ASN A 125 7.72 -7.78 -2.28
CA ASN A 125 6.45 -8.55 -2.37
C ASN A 125 5.70 -8.79 -1.04
N LYS A 126 6.33 -8.64 0.14
CA LYS A 126 5.73 -8.79 1.47
C LYS A 126 4.47 -7.95 1.65
N LEU A 127 4.44 -6.76 1.06
CA LEU A 127 3.27 -5.89 1.14
C LEU A 127 2.12 -6.38 0.24
N LYS A 128 2.43 -7.01 -0.90
CA LYS A 128 1.41 -7.60 -1.78
C LYS A 128 0.70 -8.77 -1.11
N ASP A 129 1.43 -9.59 -0.34
CA ASP A 129 0.83 -10.70 0.42
C ASP A 129 -0.14 -10.21 1.52
N ILE A 130 0.15 -9.04 2.11
CA ILE A 130 -0.66 -8.45 3.18
C ILE A 130 -1.87 -7.67 2.63
N ILE A 131 -1.71 -7.02 1.47
CA ILE A 131 -2.69 -6.06 0.92
C ILE A 131 -3.51 -6.65 -0.25
N GLY A 132 -3.02 -7.70 -0.91
CA GLY A 132 -3.57 -8.25 -2.16
C GLY A 132 -2.85 -7.70 -3.40
N GLU A 133 -2.69 -8.55 -4.43
CA GLU A 133 -1.88 -8.27 -5.63
C GLU A 133 -2.33 -7.03 -6.42
N ASP A 134 -3.63 -6.74 -6.45
CA ASP A 134 -4.21 -5.73 -7.36
C ASP A 134 -4.07 -4.27 -6.89
N ASN A 135 -3.73 -4.05 -5.61
CA ASN A 135 -3.88 -2.73 -4.97
C ASN A 135 -2.56 -2.05 -4.58
N ALA A 136 -1.49 -2.81 -4.32
CA ALA A 136 -0.27 -2.26 -3.72
C ALA A 136 0.50 -1.31 -4.66
N THR A 137 0.44 -1.55 -5.97
CA THR A 137 1.21 -0.76 -6.95
C THR A 137 0.47 0.52 -7.33
N THR A 138 -0.85 0.44 -7.55
CA THR A 138 -1.68 1.56 -8.02
C THR A 138 -1.90 2.63 -6.93
N LYS A 139 -1.91 2.24 -5.65
CA LYS A 139 -2.19 3.13 -4.51
C LYS A 139 -0.96 3.43 -3.64
N ARG A 140 0.24 3.23 -4.20
CA ARG A 140 1.52 3.39 -3.47
C ARG A 140 1.62 4.76 -2.79
N GLU A 141 1.29 5.84 -3.49
CA GLU A 141 1.40 7.20 -2.96
C GLU A 141 0.42 7.49 -1.81
N GLU A 142 -0.77 6.88 -1.84
CA GLU A 142 -1.79 7.01 -0.80
C GLU A 142 -1.43 6.22 0.47
N LEU A 143 -0.75 5.08 0.31
CA LEU A 143 -0.37 4.20 1.40
C LEU A 143 0.91 4.63 2.13
N ILE A 144 1.82 5.32 1.45
CA ILE A 144 3.05 5.85 2.07
C ILE A 144 2.79 6.63 3.37
N PRO A 145 1.90 7.65 3.41
CA PRO A 145 1.69 8.42 4.64
C PRO A 145 1.15 7.56 5.80
N ILE A 146 0.35 6.54 5.51
CA ILE A 146 -0.22 5.64 6.51
C ILE A 146 0.85 4.71 7.09
N LEU A 147 1.61 4.05 6.20
CA LEU A 147 2.63 3.09 6.59
C LEU A 147 3.79 3.79 7.33
N LYS A 148 4.08 5.03 6.95
CA LYS A 148 5.12 5.86 7.57
C LYS A 148 4.89 6.07 9.08
N GLU A 149 3.65 6.23 9.53
CA GLU A 149 3.32 6.37 10.95
C GLU A 149 3.63 5.09 11.75
N SER A 150 3.65 3.94 11.08
CA SER A 150 3.95 2.65 11.70
C SER A 150 5.45 2.31 11.71
N VAL A 151 6.28 3.06 10.99
CA VAL A 151 7.73 2.85 10.95
C VAL A 151 8.40 3.44 12.18
N VAL A 152 9.15 2.59 12.89
CA VAL A 152 10.01 3.01 14.00
C VAL A 152 11.47 2.81 13.65
N LEU A 153 12.25 3.86 13.90
CA LEU A 153 13.69 3.92 13.71
C LEU A 153 14.34 3.69 15.07
N GLU A 154 14.98 2.53 15.29
CA GLU A 154 15.45 2.14 16.64
C GLU A 154 16.87 2.62 16.96
N GLU A 155 17.65 3.03 15.97
CA GLU A 155 19.07 3.36 16.16
C GLU A 155 19.50 4.46 15.18
N GLU A 156 19.16 5.72 15.48
CA GLU A 156 19.49 6.86 14.62
C GLU A 156 20.90 7.41 14.89
N LYS A 157 21.74 7.47 13.85
CA LYS A 157 23.03 8.15 13.87
C LYS A 157 23.05 9.19 12.76
N TYR A 158 23.41 10.41 13.13
CA TYR A 158 23.52 11.52 12.17
C TYR A 158 24.99 11.78 11.90
N GLU A 159 25.38 11.73 10.64
CA GLU A 159 26.72 12.11 10.21
C GLU A 159 26.63 13.26 9.21
N ASN A 160 27.48 14.25 9.45
CA ASN A 160 27.71 15.34 8.51
C ASN A 160 29.03 15.04 7.81
N SER A 161 29.02 14.94 6.47
CA SER A 161 30.26 14.81 5.71
C SER A 161 30.88 16.19 5.51
N PRO A 162 32.08 16.47 6.07
CA PRO A 162 32.80 17.71 5.76
C PRO A 162 33.40 17.71 4.35
N SER A 163 33.45 16.56 3.67
CA SER A 163 33.94 16.45 2.29
C SER A 163 32.80 16.35 1.27
N ASP A 164 32.87 17.28 0.32
CA ASP A 164 32.12 17.44 -0.94
C ASP A 164 30.59 17.55 -0.83
N PHE A 165 30.11 18.80 -0.88
CA PHE A 165 28.73 19.26 -1.12
C PHE A 165 27.76 19.38 0.07
N GLY A 166 28.22 19.34 1.33
CA GLY A 166 27.38 19.71 2.48
C GLY A 166 26.17 18.77 2.68
N LYS A 167 26.41 17.47 2.53
CA LYS A 167 25.43 16.41 2.79
C LYS A 167 25.41 16.03 4.27
N SER A 168 24.21 15.76 4.75
CA SER A 168 24.01 15.06 6.02
C SER A 168 23.21 13.81 5.79
N CYS A 169 23.61 12.76 6.50
CA CYS A 169 22.99 11.45 6.40
C CYS A 169 22.45 11.04 7.77
N ILE A 170 21.30 10.38 7.76
CA ILE A 170 20.81 9.59 8.88
C ILE A 170 21.03 8.12 8.55
N PHE A 171 21.76 7.45 9.43
CA PHE A 171 21.86 6.00 9.46
C PHE A 171 20.86 5.51 10.49
N PHE A 172 20.00 4.58 10.10
CA PHE A 172 18.98 4.07 10.96
C PHE A 172 18.81 2.58 10.77
N LYS A 173 18.46 1.91 11.87
CA LYS A 173 17.88 0.59 11.81
C LYS A 173 16.37 0.76 11.88
N ALA A 174 15.68 0.48 10.78
CA ALA A 174 14.23 0.36 10.82
C ALA A 174 13.92 -1.02 11.40
N THR A 175 13.05 -1.09 12.39
CA THR A 175 12.54 -2.39 12.81
C THR A 175 11.72 -2.95 11.65
N GLN A 176 12.19 -4.03 11.01
CA GLN A 176 11.39 -4.84 10.07
C GLN A 176 10.23 -5.57 10.77
N LYS A 177 9.61 -4.94 11.77
CA LYS A 177 8.45 -5.43 12.49
C LYS A 177 7.34 -4.40 12.38
N LEU A 178 7.17 -3.91 11.15
CA LEU A 178 5.89 -3.44 10.69
C LEU A 178 4.82 -4.49 11.05
N GLY A 179 5.12 -5.78 10.83
CA GLY A 179 4.30 -6.91 11.31
C GLY A 179 3.90 -6.83 12.78
N ASP A 180 4.83 -6.61 13.72
CA ASP A 180 4.50 -6.63 15.16
C ASP A 180 3.77 -5.37 15.63
N LYS A 181 3.97 -4.22 14.98
CA LYS A 181 3.25 -2.98 15.31
C LYS A 181 1.87 -2.91 14.67
N ILE A 182 1.65 -3.71 13.64
CA ILE A 182 0.43 -3.69 12.84
C ILE A 182 -0.42 -4.90 13.11
N THR A 183 0.13 -6.01 13.57
CA THR A 183 -0.65 -7.17 14.00
C THR A 183 -0.61 -7.26 15.52
N GLU A 184 -1.68 -6.83 16.17
CA GLU A 184 -1.92 -7.20 17.56
C GLU A 184 -2.66 -8.53 17.59
N PHE A 185 -2.04 -9.52 18.24
CA PHE A 185 -2.74 -10.75 18.58
C PHE A 185 -3.64 -10.47 19.77
N ILE A 186 -4.93 -10.75 19.61
CA ILE A 186 -5.83 -10.85 20.75
C ILE A 186 -5.91 -12.33 21.08
N GLU A 187 -5.33 -12.68 22.23
CA GLU A 187 -5.48 -14.01 22.81
C GLU A 187 -6.79 -14.03 23.59
N ILE A 188 -7.80 -14.71 23.04
CA ILE A 188 -9.16 -14.57 23.54
C ILE A 188 -9.49 -15.71 24.50
N GLU A 189 -9.25 -16.99 24.14
CA GLU A 189 -9.70 -18.11 24.98
C GLU A 189 -8.84 -19.38 24.91
N GLU A 190 -8.66 -19.98 26.08
CA GLU A 190 -8.05 -21.30 26.34
C GLU A 190 -9.16 -22.30 26.68
N TYR A 191 -9.17 -23.45 25.99
CA TYR A 191 -10.13 -24.53 26.22
C TYR A 191 -9.41 -25.81 26.64
N CYS A 192 -9.59 -26.27 27.88
CA CYS A 192 -9.00 -27.51 28.40
C CYS A 192 -10.05 -28.58 28.69
N GLY A 193 -9.76 -29.85 28.37
CA GLY A 193 -10.62 -30.97 28.73
C GLY A 193 -10.19 -32.32 28.14
N SER A 194 -10.71 -33.40 28.73
CA SER A 194 -10.44 -34.80 28.29
C SER A 194 -11.04 -35.14 26.92
N ALA A 195 -12.10 -34.42 26.52
CA ALA A 195 -12.66 -34.42 25.18
C ALA A 195 -12.77 -32.98 24.68
N LEU A 196 -11.94 -32.60 23.70
CA LEU A 196 -12.01 -31.27 23.08
C LEU A 196 -13.33 -31.15 22.29
N PRO A 197 -14.16 -30.12 22.53
CA PRO A 197 -15.37 -29.91 21.74
C PRO A 197 -15.02 -29.65 20.26
N LYS A 198 -15.83 -30.17 19.33
CA LYS A 198 -15.80 -29.75 17.93
C LYS A 198 -16.40 -28.36 17.86
N ILE A 199 -15.55 -27.35 17.93
CA ILE A 199 -15.99 -25.96 17.89
C ILE A 199 -16.23 -25.57 16.43
N GLN A 200 -17.43 -25.05 16.13
CA GLN A 200 -17.76 -24.52 14.82
C GLN A 200 -17.27 -23.08 14.71
N GLU A 201 -16.67 -22.74 13.56
CA GLU A 201 -16.08 -21.43 13.29
C GLU A 201 -17.07 -20.28 13.58
N GLU A 202 -18.33 -20.42 13.15
CA GLU A 202 -19.39 -19.42 13.38
C GLU A 202 -19.71 -19.17 14.85
N ALA A 203 -19.67 -20.20 15.70
CA ALA A 203 -19.96 -20.07 17.12
C ALA A 203 -18.86 -19.26 17.84
N ILE A 204 -17.59 -19.48 17.46
CA ILE A 204 -16.45 -18.73 18.01
C ILE A 204 -16.53 -17.29 17.57
N TYR A 205 -16.73 -17.02 16.26
CA TYR A 205 -16.85 -15.65 15.76
C TYR A 205 -17.95 -14.86 16.47
N LYS A 206 -19.11 -15.47 16.69
CA LYS A 206 -20.22 -14.83 17.40
C LYS A 206 -19.86 -14.47 18.85
N GLN A 207 -19.16 -15.35 19.55
CA GLN A 207 -18.72 -15.15 20.94
C GLN A 207 -17.65 -14.05 21.06
N ILE A 208 -16.67 -14.04 20.17
CA ILE A 208 -15.53 -13.10 20.25
C ILE A 208 -15.83 -11.73 19.63
N SER A 209 -16.82 -11.65 18.74
CA SER A 209 -17.10 -10.43 17.99
C SER A 209 -17.16 -9.18 18.88
N PRO A 210 -17.84 -9.15 20.05
CA PRO A 210 -17.97 -7.93 20.85
C PRO A 210 -16.65 -7.38 21.37
N GLN A 211 -15.67 -8.24 21.64
CA GLN A 211 -14.34 -7.83 22.12
C GLN A 211 -13.51 -7.23 20.98
N LEU A 212 -13.44 -7.91 19.84
CA LEU A 212 -12.79 -7.33 18.65
C LEU A 212 -13.46 -6.01 18.21
N TRP A 213 -14.78 -5.90 18.35
CA TRP A 213 -15.53 -4.68 18.10
C TRP A 213 -15.06 -3.50 18.95
N SER A 214 -14.76 -3.74 20.22
CA SER A 214 -14.27 -2.70 21.12
C SER A 214 -12.89 -2.19 20.70
N GLU A 215 -12.04 -3.07 20.17
CA GLU A 215 -10.72 -2.74 19.64
C GLU A 215 -10.81 -1.94 18.33
N LEU A 216 -11.66 -2.36 17.39
CA LEU A 216 -11.84 -1.63 16.13
C LEU A 216 -12.44 -0.23 16.32
N LYS A 217 -13.27 -0.02 17.35
CA LYS A 217 -13.84 1.30 17.66
C LYS A 217 -12.78 2.33 18.05
N LYS A 218 -11.59 1.89 18.51
CA LYS A 218 -10.48 2.80 18.87
C LYS A 218 -9.94 3.59 17.67
N TYR A 219 -10.15 3.10 16.45
CA TYR A 219 -9.69 3.74 15.21
C TYR A 219 -10.57 4.92 14.75
N ASN A 220 -11.68 5.20 15.43
CA ASN A 220 -12.60 6.34 15.19
C ASN A 220 -12.84 6.72 13.71
N ASN A 221 -13.14 5.74 12.85
CA ASN A 221 -13.41 5.97 11.43
C ASN A 221 -14.89 5.66 11.08
N PRO A 222 -15.63 6.56 10.38
CA PRO A 222 -17.02 6.33 9.98
C PRO A 222 -17.22 5.12 9.05
N LYS A 223 -16.32 4.91 8.07
CA LYS A 223 -16.36 3.76 7.15
C LYS A 223 -16.21 2.45 7.92
N LEU A 224 -15.38 2.40 8.97
CA LEU A 224 -15.25 1.21 9.84
C LEU A 224 -16.54 0.82 10.54
N ARG A 225 -17.34 1.80 10.98
CA ARG A 225 -18.59 1.51 11.70
C ARG A 225 -19.65 0.88 10.81
N GLN A 226 -19.56 1.11 9.49
CA GLN A 226 -20.51 0.61 8.50
C GLN A 226 -20.05 -0.67 7.79
N LEU A 227 -18.73 -0.85 7.62
CA LEU A 227 -18.16 -2.00 6.91
C LEU A 227 -18.29 -3.31 7.67
N VAL A 228 -18.35 -3.23 8.99
CA VAL A 228 -18.39 -4.41 9.83
C VAL A 228 -19.85 -4.87 10.00
N ASN A 229 -20.49 -5.27 8.89
CA ASN A 229 -21.51 -6.31 8.99
C ASN A 229 -20.77 -7.66 9.16
N GLU A 230 -21.36 -8.61 9.88
CA GLU A 230 -20.71 -9.89 10.27
C GLU A 230 -19.98 -10.60 9.10
N ASN A 231 -20.50 -10.48 7.88
CA ASN A 231 -19.95 -11.12 6.68
C ASN A 231 -18.63 -10.55 6.18
N ASN A 232 -18.38 -9.24 6.34
CA ASN A 232 -17.13 -8.61 5.90
C ASN A 232 -16.08 -8.62 6.99
N PHE A 233 -16.48 -8.74 8.25
CA PHE A 233 -15.56 -8.76 9.38
C PHE A 233 -14.57 -9.94 9.32
N LYS A 234 -15.04 -11.10 8.82
CA LYS A 234 -14.23 -12.32 8.67
C LYS A 234 -13.01 -12.13 7.76
N SER A 235 -13.03 -11.20 6.80
CA SER A 235 -11.90 -10.98 5.89
C SER A 235 -10.75 -10.20 6.53
N PHE A 236 -10.99 -9.53 7.66
CA PHE A 236 -10.00 -8.73 8.38
C PHE A 236 -9.42 -9.44 9.61
N VAL A 237 -9.87 -10.67 9.87
CA VAL A 237 -9.50 -11.47 11.03
C VAL A 237 -8.93 -12.80 10.56
N GLU A 238 -7.68 -13.05 10.90
CA GLU A 238 -7.07 -14.38 10.80
C GLU A 238 -7.14 -15.06 12.17
N TRP A 239 -7.22 -16.39 12.16
CA TRP A 239 -7.19 -17.16 13.40
C TRP A 239 -6.27 -18.37 13.28
N GLU A 240 -5.62 -18.71 14.38
CA GLU A 240 -4.76 -19.88 14.51
C GLU A 240 -5.20 -20.68 15.73
N THR A 241 -5.14 -22.00 15.63
CA THR A 241 -5.36 -22.89 16.78
C THR A 241 -4.08 -23.60 17.14
N LYS A 242 -3.78 -23.65 18.43
CA LYS A 242 -2.62 -24.36 18.96
C LYS A 242 -3.05 -25.30 20.07
N ASP A 243 -2.85 -26.58 19.85
CA ASP A 243 -3.05 -27.59 20.88
C ASP A 243 -1.80 -27.67 21.79
N TYR A 244 -2.02 -27.84 23.09
CA TYR A 244 -0.96 -28.02 24.09
C TYR A 244 -1.49 -28.81 25.29
N PHE A 245 -0.63 -29.13 26.26
CA PHE A 245 -1.00 -29.86 27.47
C PHE A 245 -0.79 -29.01 28.71
N LYS A 246 -1.72 -29.08 29.66
CA LYS A 246 -1.65 -28.42 30.97
C LYS A 246 -1.94 -29.47 32.04
N GLY A 247 -0.89 -30.06 32.58
CA GLY A 247 -1.01 -31.27 33.41
C GLY A 247 -1.38 -32.48 32.53
N GLU A 248 -2.40 -33.25 32.94
CA GLU A 248 -2.93 -34.39 32.17
C GLU A 248 -4.03 -33.99 31.16
N GLU A 249 -4.44 -32.72 31.15
CA GLU A 249 -5.47 -32.22 30.26
C GLU A 249 -4.89 -31.71 28.93
N ARG A 250 -5.56 -32.04 27.82
CA ARG A 250 -5.28 -31.46 26.50
C ARG A 250 -6.04 -30.14 26.39
N CYS A 251 -5.31 -29.08 26.08
CA CYS A 251 -5.83 -27.73 25.90
C CYS A 251 -5.70 -27.28 24.45
N ARG A 252 -6.59 -26.40 24.04
CA ARG A 252 -6.55 -25.69 22.76
C ARG A 252 -6.58 -24.20 23.01
N LEU A 253 -5.62 -23.49 22.45
CA LEU A 253 -5.55 -22.04 22.42
C LEU A 253 -6.04 -21.54 21.08
N ILE A 254 -6.94 -20.55 21.08
CA ILE A 254 -7.37 -19.86 19.87
C ILE A 254 -6.79 -18.45 19.88
N LYS A 255 -5.99 -18.13 18.85
CA LYS A 255 -5.39 -16.82 18.67
C LYS A 255 -6.05 -16.11 17.49
N PHE A 256 -6.44 -14.86 17.70
CA PHE A 256 -6.96 -14.00 16.64
C PHE A 256 -5.95 -12.92 16.29
N ARG A 257 -5.85 -12.64 15.00
CA ARG A 257 -5.03 -11.58 14.45
C ARG A 257 -5.93 -10.63 13.67
N ILE A 258 -5.95 -9.37 14.09
CA ILE A 258 -6.55 -8.30 13.29
C ILE A 258 -5.52 -7.88 12.25
N LEU A 259 -5.95 -7.54 11.04
CA LEU A 259 -5.11 -6.97 9.98
C LEU A 259 -5.37 -5.46 9.77
N PRO A 260 -4.93 -4.55 10.69
CA PRO A 260 -5.07 -3.09 10.60
C PRO A 260 -4.59 -2.45 9.30
N ILE A 261 -3.50 -2.90 8.66
CA ILE A 261 -3.13 -2.38 7.32
C ILE A 261 -4.20 -2.73 6.31
N ARG A 262 -4.63 -3.99 6.25
CA ARG A 262 -5.64 -4.43 5.28
C ARG A 262 -6.94 -3.66 5.49
N LEU A 263 -7.27 -3.42 6.75
CA LEU A 263 -8.38 -2.57 7.16
C LEU A 263 -8.17 -1.12 6.71
N GLN A 264 -7.02 -0.51 6.96
CA GLN A 264 -6.70 0.87 6.55
C GLN A 264 -6.69 1.03 5.03
N VAL A 265 -6.12 0.08 4.29
CA VAL A 265 -6.16 0.04 2.82
C VAL A 265 -7.60 -0.02 2.34
N PHE A 266 -8.40 -0.90 2.93
CA PHE A 266 -9.82 -1.01 2.62
C PHE A 266 -10.56 0.31 2.89
N LEU A 267 -10.26 0.99 4.01
CA LEU A 267 -10.86 2.29 4.33
C LEU A 267 -10.44 3.40 3.36
N THR A 268 -9.22 3.32 2.82
CA THR A 268 -8.73 4.21 1.76
C THR A 268 -9.18 3.79 0.37
N GLU A 269 -9.80 2.62 0.20
CA GLU A 269 -10.43 2.31 -1.07
C GLU A 269 -11.63 3.23 -1.27
N ASP A 270 -11.50 4.08 -2.27
CA ASP A 270 -12.61 4.84 -2.78
C ASP A 270 -13.49 3.92 -3.62
N GLU A 271 -14.66 3.60 -3.08
CA GLU A 271 -15.71 2.85 -3.78
C GLU A 271 -16.38 3.70 -4.88
N PHE A 272 -16.07 4.99 -4.92
CA PHE A 272 -16.53 5.96 -5.90
C PHE A 272 -15.49 7.07 -6.09
N ASN A 273 -15.34 7.54 -7.33
CA ASN A 273 -14.46 8.63 -7.69
C ASN A 273 -15.30 9.88 -7.99
N ASN A 274 -15.02 10.95 -7.26
CA ASN A 274 -15.58 12.26 -7.54
C ASN A 274 -14.64 13.02 -8.47
N ILE A 275 -15.10 13.23 -9.70
CA ILE A 275 -14.36 13.98 -10.70
C ILE A 275 -14.56 15.47 -10.39
N PRO A 276 -13.49 16.30 -10.43
CA PRO A 276 -13.59 17.72 -10.18
C PRO A 276 -14.68 18.41 -11.00
N GLU A 277 -15.20 19.52 -10.49
CA GLU A 277 -16.29 20.27 -11.11
C GLU A 277 -15.98 20.64 -12.57
N VAL A 278 -16.92 20.34 -13.46
CA VAL A 278 -16.81 20.48 -14.92
C VAL A 278 -17.86 21.47 -15.41
N LYS A 279 -17.43 22.45 -16.19
CA LYS A 279 -18.33 23.39 -16.85
C LYS A 279 -18.76 22.83 -18.21
N GLY A 280 -20.07 22.77 -18.41
CA GLY A 280 -20.71 22.54 -19.70
C GLY A 280 -21.33 23.82 -20.22
N VAL A 281 -21.31 23.99 -21.54
CA VAL A 281 -21.88 25.16 -22.22
C VAL A 281 -22.85 24.70 -23.30
N ASP A 282 -24.01 25.34 -23.37
CA ASP A 282 -24.98 25.12 -24.44
C ASP A 282 -24.69 25.97 -25.70
N GLU A 283 -25.47 25.78 -26.76
CA GLU A 283 -25.27 26.52 -28.03
C GLU A 283 -25.53 28.03 -27.89
N ASN A 284 -26.23 28.47 -26.84
CA ASN A 284 -26.49 29.87 -26.52
C ASN A 284 -25.47 30.46 -25.52
N ASN A 285 -24.35 29.78 -25.28
CA ASN A 285 -23.31 30.14 -24.31
C ASN A 285 -23.77 30.19 -22.85
N LYS A 286 -24.93 29.61 -22.52
CA LYS A 286 -25.39 29.43 -21.14
C LYS A 286 -24.68 28.22 -20.52
N LYS A 287 -24.39 28.32 -19.23
CA LYS A 287 -23.48 27.40 -18.53
C LYS A 287 -24.21 26.56 -17.49
N ALA A 288 -23.70 25.36 -17.27
CA ALA A 288 -24.01 24.53 -16.12
C ALA A 288 -22.73 23.88 -15.58
N GLU A 289 -22.64 23.78 -14.26
CA GLU A 289 -21.54 23.15 -13.54
C GLU A 289 -21.97 21.77 -13.04
N PHE A 290 -21.18 20.77 -13.38
CA PHE A 290 -21.44 19.38 -13.07
C PHE A 290 -20.32 18.79 -12.21
N GLN A 291 -20.64 17.85 -11.33
CA GLN A 291 -19.68 16.98 -10.68
C GLN A 291 -20.08 15.54 -10.96
N PHE A 292 -19.15 14.72 -11.43
CA PHE A 292 -19.43 13.33 -11.76
C PHE A 292 -18.94 12.44 -10.62
N THR A 293 -19.84 11.60 -10.12
CA THR A 293 -19.55 10.54 -9.16
C THR A 293 -19.68 9.22 -9.90
N VAL A 294 -18.53 8.68 -10.31
CA VAL A 294 -18.46 7.37 -10.96
C VAL A 294 -18.19 6.36 -9.85
N LEU A 295 -19.09 5.41 -9.62
CA LEU A 295 -18.75 4.31 -8.71
C LEU A 295 -17.53 3.60 -9.28
N SER A 296 -16.57 3.25 -8.41
CA SER A 296 -15.23 2.78 -8.79
C SER A 296 -15.30 1.74 -9.90
N ASP A 297 -14.21 1.57 -10.66
CA ASP A 297 -14.15 0.59 -11.77
C ASP A 297 -14.51 -0.85 -11.35
N LYS A 298 -14.48 -1.12 -10.04
CA LYS A 298 -14.90 -2.37 -9.42
C LYS A 298 -16.42 -2.60 -9.45
N TYR A 299 -17.22 -1.52 -9.47
CA TYR A 299 -18.68 -1.55 -9.51
C TYR A 299 -19.22 -1.38 -10.93
N ASN A 300 -19.90 -2.41 -11.41
CA ASN A 300 -20.57 -2.38 -12.71
C ASN A 300 -21.97 -2.97 -12.61
N TRP A 301 -22.86 -2.59 -13.52
CA TRP A 301 -24.13 -3.30 -13.66
C TRP A 301 -23.88 -4.76 -14.02
N ALA A 302 -24.62 -5.68 -13.41
CA ALA A 302 -24.49 -7.10 -13.73
C ALA A 302 -24.87 -7.39 -15.19
N PHE A 303 -24.23 -8.39 -15.78
CA PHE A 303 -24.44 -8.78 -17.17
C PHE A 303 -25.91 -9.14 -17.40
N GLU A 304 -26.49 -8.67 -18.50
CA GLU A 304 -27.93 -8.83 -18.84
C GLU A 304 -28.94 -8.36 -17.77
N SER A 305 -28.50 -7.69 -16.70
CA SER A 305 -29.33 -7.32 -15.55
C SER A 305 -29.44 -5.80 -15.39
N ASP A 306 -30.62 -5.34 -15.04
CA ASP A 306 -30.97 -3.97 -14.63
C ASP A 306 -31.33 -3.87 -13.14
N GLU A 307 -31.28 -5.00 -12.42
CA GLU A 307 -31.68 -5.11 -11.02
C GLU A 307 -30.49 -5.24 -10.06
N THR A 308 -29.36 -5.74 -10.56
CA THR A 308 -28.20 -6.09 -9.74
C THR A 308 -26.93 -5.43 -10.25
N THR A 309 -26.01 -5.20 -9.32
CA THR A 309 -24.65 -4.71 -9.60
C THR A 309 -23.64 -5.79 -9.24
N LYS A 310 -22.42 -5.68 -9.74
CA LYS A 310 -21.30 -6.54 -9.36
C LYS A 310 -20.20 -5.69 -8.75
N LEU A 311 -19.55 -6.25 -7.74
CA LEU A 311 -18.28 -5.77 -7.18
C LEU A 311 -17.23 -6.84 -7.47
N GLU A 312 -16.23 -6.53 -8.28
CA GLU A 312 -15.15 -7.49 -8.65
C GLU A 312 -15.72 -8.87 -9.08
N GLY A 313 -16.70 -8.84 -10.00
CA GLY A 313 -17.33 -10.06 -10.55
C GLY A 313 -18.42 -10.70 -9.66
N LYS A 314 -18.47 -10.38 -8.37
CA LYS A 314 -19.44 -10.93 -7.40
C LYS A 314 -20.68 -10.07 -7.28
N ASP A 315 -21.83 -10.72 -7.06
CA ASP A 315 -23.10 -10.02 -6.87
C ASP A 315 -23.02 -9.05 -5.68
N ALA A 316 -23.38 -7.80 -5.94
CA ALA A 316 -23.36 -6.72 -4.98
C ALA A 316 -24.58 -5.82 -5.17
N SER A 317 -24.92 -5.07 -4.13
CA SER A 317 -25.91 -4.00 -4.21
C SER A 317 -25.28 -2.69 -3.80
N ILE A 318 -25.20 -1.75 -4.74
CA ILE A 318 -24.77 -0.37 -4.47
C ILE A 318 -25.78 0.38 -3.58
N ARG A 319 -26.98 -0.16 -3.35
CA ARG A 319 -28.00 0.45 -2.50
C ARG A 319 -27.43 0.80 -1.12
N ASN A 320 -26.72 -0.13 -0.48
CA ASN A 320 -26.09 0.12 0.82
C ASN A 320 -25.01 1.20 0.77
N LEU A 321 -24.27 1.29 -0.34
CA LEU A 321 -23.27 2.34 -0.57
C LEU A 321 -23.92 3.73 -0.67
N LEU A 322 -25.06 3.84 -1.37
CA LEU A 322 -25.81 5.09 -1.49
C LEU A 322 -26.39 5.59 -0.16
N PHE A 323 -26.65 4.69 0.79
CA PHE A 323 -27.09 5.04 2.15
C PHE A 323 -25.97 5.59 3.05
N ARG A 324 -24.72 5.62 2.59
CA ARG A 324 -23.59 6.06 3.42
C ARG A 324 -23.46 7.58 3.43
N GLU A 325 -23.14 8.10 4.60
CA GLU A 325 -22.98 9.54 4.84
C GLU A 325 -21.82 10.14 4.02
N ASP A 326 -20.73 9.41 3.85
CA ASP A 326 -19.58 9.85 3.04
C ASP A 326 -19.95 9.97 1.55
N MET A 327 -20.73 9.04 1.03
CA MET A 327 -21.27 9.11 -0.33
C MET A 327 -22.21 10.31 -0.48
N LEU A 328 -23.22 10.41 0.39
CA LEU A 328 -24.20 11.50 0.35
C LEU A 328 -23.58 12.88 0.58
N SER A 329 -22.51 12.98 1.36
CA SER A 329 -21.76 14.22 1.53
C SER A 329 -21.16 14.74 0.22
N GLY A 330 -20.89 13.85 -0.74
CA GLY A 330 -20.49 14.22 -2.10
C GLY A 330 -21.54 15.06 -2.83
N PHE A 331 -22.81 14.98 -2.43
CA PHE A 331 -23.92 15.70 -3.06
C PHE A 331 -24.32 16.97 -2.32
N ILE A 332 -23.59 17.39 -1.29
CA ILE A 332 -23.97 18.55 -0.47
C ILE A 332 -24.05 19.87 -1.24
N LYS A 333 -23.28 19.99 -2.33
CA LYS A 333 -23.29 21.14 -3.23
C LYS A 333 -24.29 21.00 -4.39
N ALA A 334 -24.87 19.81 -4.56
CA ALA A 334 -25.75 19.54 -5.68
C ALA A 334 -27.09 20.25 -5.46
N SER A 335 -27.55 20.96 -6.49
CA SER A 335 -28.90 21.50 -6.55
C SER A 335 -29.88 20.51 -7.17
N GLU A 336 -29.40 19.64 -8.06
CA GLU A 336 -30.14 18.63 -8.80
C GLU A 336 -29.22 17.43 -9.06
N LEU A 337 -29.79 16.23 -9.29
CA LEU A 337 -29.03 15.00 -9.52
C LEU A 337 -29.48 14.29 -10.81
N ILE A 338 -28.57 13.60 -11.47
CA ILE A 338 -28.82 12.78 -12.65
C ILE A 338 -28.29 11.36 -12.41
N SER A 339 -29.15 10.36 -12.55
CA SER A 339 -28.77 8.95 -12.49
C SER A 339 -28.58 8.45 -13.92
N ALA A 340 -27.35 8.06 -14.28
CA ALA A 340 -27.07 7.59 -15.64
C ALA A 340 -27.07 6.06 -15.72
N GLY A 341 -27.65 5.55 -16.79
CA GLY A 341 -27.66 4.15 -17.13
C GLY A 341 -26.91 3.89 -18.42
N THR A 342 -26.10 2.84 -18.40
CA THR A 342 -25.27 2.37 -19.51
C THR A 342 -25.56 0.90 -19.79
N ALA A 343 -25.39 0.47 -21.03
CA ALA A 343 -25.47 -0.92 -21.42
C ALA A 343 -24.25 -1.37 -22.22
N SER A 344 -23.89 -2.64 -22.06
CA SER A 344 -22.86 -3.28 -22.88
C SER A 344 -23.39 -3.54 -24.28
N CYS A 345 -22.52 -3.93 -25.20
CA CYS A 345 -22.84 -4.17 -26.60
C CYS A 345 -23.40 -5.58 -26.91
N GLU A 346 -23.95 -6.28 -25.93
CA GLU A 346 -24.21 -7.73 -25.98
C GLU A 346 -25.66 -8.07 -26.36
N GLU A 347 -26.30 -7.21 -27.15
CA GLU A 347 -27.72 -7.34 -27.45
C GLU A 347 -28.02 -8.61 -28.25
N LYS A 348 -28.96 -9.42 -27.76
CA LYS A 348 -29.57 -10.51 -28.56
C LYS A 348 -30.73 -10.00 -29.41
N GLU A 349 -31.43 -8.99 -28.90
CA GLU A 349 -32.57 -8.35 -29.55
C GLU A 349 -32.26 -6.88 -29.84
N PRO A 350 -32.52 -6.40 -31.08
CA PRO A 350 -32.25 -5.03 -31.47
C PRO A 350 -32.90 -4.00 -30.54
N GLY A 351 -32.08 -3.11 -29.97
CA GLY A 351 -32.53 -2.02 -29.11
C GLY A 351 -32.84 -2.42 -27.67
N GLU A 352 -32.66 -3.68 -27.28
CA GLU A 352 -32.90 -4.11 -25.90
C GLU A 352 -31.88 -3.52 -24.92
N GLU A 353 -30.61 -3.36 -25.32
CA GLU A 353 -29.59 -2.71 -24.50
C GLU A 353 -29.90 -1.23 -24.25
N ASN A 354 -30.46 -0.54 -25.25
CA ASN A 354 -30.90 0.85 -25.10
C ASN A 354 -32.05 0.96 -24.07
N LYS A 355 -32.97 0.00 -24.05
CA LYS A 355 -34.03 -0.08 -23.03
C LYS A 355 -33.46 -0.47 -21.67
N ARG A 356 -32.49 -1.38 -21.63
CA ARG A 356 -31.84 -1.82 -20.38
C ARG A 356 -31.06 -0.70 -19.71
N ALA A 357 -30.30 0.08 -20.48
CA ALA A 357 -29.64 1.27 -19.99
C ALA A 357 -30.65 2.25 -19.35
N TYR A 358 -31.82 2.47 -19.97
CA TYR A 358 -32.87 3.27 -19.35
C TYR A 358 -33.41 2.68 -18.03
N ARG A 359 -33.69 1.37 -17.99
CA ARG A 359 -34.16 0.69 -16.76
C ARG A 359 -33.13 0.78 -15.64
N ARG A 360 -31.84 0.64 -15.95
CA ARG A 360 -30.72 0.87 -15.03
C ARG A 360 -30.69 2.31 -14.49
N ALA A 361 -30.88 3.31 -15.35
CA ALA A 361 -30.96 4.71 -14.92
C ALA A 361 -32.11 4.93 -13.91
N LYS A 362 -33.30 4.39 -14.20
CA LYS A 362 -34.47 4.45 -13.30
C LYS A 362 -34.24 3.68 -11.99
N LYS A 363 -33.58 2.52 -12.05
CA LYS A 363 -33.27 1.72 -10.86
C LYS A 363 -32.33 2.46 -9.92
N LEU A 364 -31.25 3.02 -10.46
CA LEU A 364 -30.29 3.84 -9.72
C LEU A 364 -30.96 5.07 -9.10
N ASP A 365 -31.80 5.75 -9.88
CA ASP A 365 -32.59 6.90 -9.43
C ASP A 365 -33.51 6.55 -8.26
N GLY A 366 -34.17 5.38 -8.31
CA GLY A 366 -34.98 4.85 -7.22
C GLY A 366 -34.17 4.61 -5.94
N TRP A 367 -33.03 3.91 -6.04
CA TRP A 367 -32.15 3.68 -4.89
C TRP A 367 -31.60 4.98 -4.29
N LEU A 368 -31.25 5.94 -5.15
CA LEU A 368 -30.76 7.25 -4.72
C LEU A 368 -31.86 8.05 -4.02
N ASN A 369 -33.09 8.02 -4.52
CA ASN A 369 -34.23 8.69 -3.88
C ASN A 369 -34.48 8.14 -2.48
N GLU A 370 -34.51 6.80 -2.33
CA GLU A 370 -34.68 6.16 -1.03
C GLU A 370 -33.56 6.57 -0.04
N ALA A 371 -32.33 6.69 -0.52
CA ALA A 371 -31.19 7.13 0.29
C ALA A 371 -31.33 8.59 0.75
N LEU A 372 -31.73 9.49 -0.15
CA LEU A 372 -31.95 10.90 0.14
C LEU A 372 -33.09 11.09 1.15
N GLU A 373 -34.24 10.45 0.92
CA GLU A 373 -35.40 10.52 1.83
C GLU A 373 -35.04 10.04 3.23
N LYS A 374 -34.29 8.95 3.34
CA LYS A 374 -33.85 8.43 4.64
C LYS A 374 -32.89 9.40 5.33
N HIS A 375 -31.96 10.02 4.59
CA HIS A 375 -30.99 10.95 5.15
C HIS A 375 -31.63 12.24 5.65
N ASP A 376 -32.54 12.84 4.88
CA ASP A 376 -33.26 14.06 5.27
C ASP A 376 -34.15 13.83 6.50
N ASN A 377 -34.71 12.63 6.66
CA ASN A 377 -35.48 12.27 7.86
C ASN A 377 -34.61 12.08 9.12
N LEU A 378 -33.32 11.77 8.96
CA LEU A 378 -32.41 11.42 10.06
C LEU A 378 -31.46 12.55 10.47
N THR A 379 -31.26 13.57 9.63
CA THR A 379 -30.23 14.60 9.84
C THR A 379 -30.82 16.00 9.80
N THR A 380 -30.19 16.94 10.51
CA THR A 380 -30.55 18.38 10.45
C THR A 380 -29.95 19.09 9.25
N LYS A 381 -29.12 18.40 8.45
CA LYS A 381 -28.52 18.88 7.21
C LYS A 381 -29.32 18.36 6.02
N ASN A 382 -30.39 19.07 5.66
CA ASN A 382 -31.16 18.72 4.47
C ASN A 382 -30.30 18.88 3.22
N LEU A 383 -30.20 17.81 2.43
CA LEU A 383 -29.65 17.91 1.08
C LEU A 383 -30.69 18.63 0.23
N ALA A 384 -30.38 19.83 -0.25
CA ALA A 384 -31.33 20.69 -0.95
C ALA A 384 -31.52 20.28 -2.44
N ILE A 385 -31.70 18.98 -2.70
CA ILE A 385 -31.91 18.44 -4.05
C ILE A 385 -33.31 18.80 -4.52
N LYS A 386 -33.40 19.72 -5.47
CA LYS A 386 -34.68 20.25 -5.99
C LYS A 386 -35.30 19.33 -7.03
N LYS A 387 -34.48 18.70 -7.85
CA LYS A 387 -34.90 17.87 -8.99
C LYS A 387 -33.96 16.70 -9.21
N ARG A 388 -34.52 15.62 -9.76
CA ARG A 388 -33.80 14.41 -10.17
C ARG A 388 -34.08 14.10 -11.63
N TYR A 389 -33.09 13.57 -12.32
CA TYR A 389 -33.15 13.19 -13.71
C TYR A 389 -32.60 11.78 -13.92
N THR A 390 -32.97 11.16 -15.04
CA THR A 390 -32.36 9.94 -15.55
C THR A 390 -31.71 10.21 -16.90
N LEU A 391 -30.50 9.70 -17.10
CA LEU A 391 -29.78 9.77 -18.37
C LEU A 391 -29.64 8.36 -18.96
N ASN A 392 -30.26 8.12 -20.10
CA ASN A 392 -30.04 6.92 -20.88
C ASN A 392 -28.89 7.16 -21.87
N LEU A 393 -27.73 6.56 -21.60
CA LEU A 393 -26.61 6.53 -22.56
C LEU A 393 -26.77 5.40 -23.57
N GLY A 394 -27.59 4.39 -23.27
CA GLY A 394 -27.84 3.30 -24.22
C GLY A 394 -26.71 2.27 -24.30
N LYS A 395 -26.71 1.54 -25.41
CA LYS A 395 -25.76 0.48 -25.77
C LYS A 395 -24.39 1.08 -26.06
N TYR A 396 -23.33 0.38 -25.65
CA TYR A 396 -21.96 0.71 -26.05
C TYR A 396 -21.77 0.47 -27.57
N LYS A 397 -21.22 1.46 -28.27
CA LYS A 397 -20.89 1.41 -29.70
C LYS A 397 -19.62 0.62 -29.91
N GLU A 398 -19.67 -0.29 -30.86
CA GLU A 398 -18.59 -1.20 -31.17
C GLU A 398 -17.42 -0.61 -31.96
N LYS A 399 -16.27 -1.29 -31.79
CA LYS A 399 -15.53 -1.88 -32.91
C LYS A 399 -15.85 -3.38 -32.93
N GLU A 400 -16.14 -3.97 -34.09
CA GLU A 400 -16.75 -5.31 -34.31
C GLU A 400 -16.09 -6.51 -33.58
N GLU A 401 -14.88 -6.36 -33.03
CA GLU A 401 -14.14 -7.43 -32.34
C GLU A 401 -14.39 -7.45 -30.80
N GLU A 402 -14.89 -6.37 -30.20
CA GLU A 402 -14.95 -6.20 -28.73
C GLU A 402 -16.23 -6.75 -28.07
N CYS A 403 -17.25 -7.19 -28.82
CA CYS A 403 -18.51 -7.71 -28.24
C CYS A 403 -18.68 -9.22 -28.32
N SER A 404 -17.61 -9.90 -28.74
CA SER A 404 -17.43 -11.34 -28.55
C SER A 404 -16.62 -11.68 -27.28
N LEU A 405 -16.31 -10.67 -26.45
CA LEU A 405 -15.59 -10.78 -25.18
C LEU A 405 -16.47 -11.37 -24.06
N ASP A 406 -15.84 -11.97 -23.05
CA ASP A 406 -16.54 -12.59 -21.90
C ASP A 406 -17.20 -11.53 -20.99
N LYS A 407 -18.14 -11.96 -20.15
CA LYS A 407 -18.98 -11.12 -19.26
C LYS A 407 -18.19 -10.19 -18.35
N GLU A 408 -16.95 -10.54 -18.00
CA GLU A 408 -16.08 -9.72 -17.17
C GLU A 408 -15.28 -8.72 -17.99
N GLU A 409 -14.90 -9.08 -19.21
CA GLU A 409 -14.13 -8.22 -20.12
C GLU A 409 -14.94 -7.02 -20.61
N THR A 410 -16.28 -7.13 -20.69
CA THR A 410 -17.17 -6.01 -21.06
C THR A 410 -17.66 -5.19 -19.87
N ALA A 411 -17.22 -5.49 -18.65
CA ALA A 411 -17.72 -4.83 -17.44
C ALA A 411 -17.49 -3.30 -17.48
N TYR A 412 -16.38 -2.86 -18.06
CA TYR A 412 -16.04 -1.44 -18.21
C TYR A 412 -17.09 -0.63 -19.00
N GLN A 413 -17.91 -1.29 -19.83
CA GLN A 413 -18.98 -0.66 -20.62
C GLN A 413 -20.22 -0.34 -19.76
N ARG A 414 -20.30 -0.88 -18.54
CA ARG A 414 -21.49 -0.92 -17.69
C ARG A 414 -21.29 -0.19 -16.36
N LYS A 415 -20.61 0.96 -16.37
CA LYS A 415 -20.34 1.76 -15.17
C LYS A 415 -21.62 2.28 -14.52
N VAL A 416 -21.59 2.45 -13.20
CA VAL A 416 -22.65 3.13 -12.46
C VAL A 416 -22.23 4.58 -12.21
N ILE A 417 -23.04 5.54 -12.68
CA ILE A 417 -22.67 6.95 -12.70
C ILE A 417 -23.80 7.80 -12.11
N ILE A 418 -23.46 8.68 -11.18
CA ILE A 418 -24.34 9.74 -10.65
C ILE A 418 -23.70 11.08 -10.99
N ILE A 419 -24.51 12.04 -11.45
CA ILE A 419 -24.03 13.37 -11.85
C ILE A 419 -24.76 14.41 -11.03
N SER A 420 -23.99 15.24 -10.33
CA SER A 420 -24.50 16.38 -9.58
C SER A 420 -24.52 17.62 -10.45
N ILE A 421 -25.61 18.36 -10.42
CA ILE A 421 -25.71 19.71 -11.01
C ILE A 421 -25.49 20.71 -9.88
N ILE A 422 -24.33 21.36 -9.88
CA ILE A 422 -23.91 22.29 -8.83
C ILE A 422 -24.59 23.65 -9.03
N SER A 423 -24.53 24.16 -10.25
CA SER A 423 -25.11 25.45 -10.63
C SER A 423 -25.49 25.42 -12.11
N LYS A 424 -26.46 26.26 -12.51
CA LYS A 424 -26.84 26.44 -13.92
C LYS A 424 -27.44 27.80 -14.19
N ASP A 425 -27.19 28.33 -15.38
CA ASP A 425 -27.80 29.56 -15.86
C ASP A 425 -29.30 29.38 -16.12
N THR A 426 -30.04 30.48 -16.03
CA THR A 426 -31.49 30.48 -16.29
C THR A 426 -31.77 30.11 -17.76
N GLU A 427 -32.65 29.13 -17.96
CA GLU A 427 -33.01 28.54 -19.27
C GLU A 427 -31.81 27.98 -20.06
N VAL A 428 -30.77 27.45 -19.38
CA VAL A 428 -29.74 26.65 -20.06
C VAL A 428 -30.37 25.40 -20.70
N ASN A 429 -29.94 25.05 -21.91
CA ASN A 429 -30.22 23.73 -22.46
C ASN A 429 -29.35 22.68 -21.75
N LEU A 430 -29.94 22.04 -20.75
CA LEU A 430 -29.23 21.09 -19.88
C LEU A 430 -28.64 19.92 -20.66
N CYS A 431 -29.31 19.44 -21.71
CA CYS A 431 -28.82 18.34 -22.54
C CYS A 431 -27.54 18.72 -23.30
N GLN A 432 -27.54 19.91 -23.92
CA GLN A 432 -26.37 20.42 -24.63
C GLN A 432 -25.20 20.67 -23.68
N ALA A 433 -25.46 21.35 -22.56
CA ALA A 433 -24.43 21.64 -21.56
C ALA A 433 -23.83 20.36 -20.96
N LEU A 434 -24.67 19.37 -20.60
CA LEU A 434 -24.20 18.10 -20.06
C LEU A 434 -23.37 17.32 -21.09
N ARG A 435 -23.85 17.23 -22.33
CA ARG A 435 -23.11 16.57 -23.42
C ARG A 435 -21.74 17.23 -23.64
N ASN A 436 -21.69 18.57 -23.63
CA ASN A 436 -20.45 19.33 -23.73
C ASN A 436 -19.50 19.01 -22.57
N ALA A 437 -19.99 19.03 -21.32
CA ALA A 437 -19.19 18.71 -20.13
C ALA A 437 -18.58 17.31 -20.21
N MET A 438 -19.40 16.30 -20.56
CA MET A 438 -18.96 14.90 -20.66
C MET A 438 -17.93 14.68 -21.78
N GLN A 439 -18.05 15.39 -22.91
CA GLN A 439 -17.08 15.29 -24.01
C GLN A 439 -15.72 15.88 -23.63
N ASN A 440 -15.72 17.01 -22.91
CA ASN A 440 -14.50 17.72 -22.51
C ASN A 440 -13.69 16.99 -21.42
N ARG A 441 -14.29 16.00 -20.75
CA ARG A 441 -13.69 15.26 -19.63
C ARG A 441 -13.66 13.75 -19.86
N SER A 442 -13.73 13.31 -21.11
CA SER A 442 -13.75 11.89 -21.45
C SER A 442 -12.52 11.10 -20.95
N GLN A 443 -11.37 11.75 -20.77
CA GLN A 443 -10.17 11.14 -20.17
C GLN A 443 -10.31 10.93 -18.66
N ASP A 444 -10.92 11.88 -17.95
CA ASP A 444 -11.08 11.84 -16.48
C ASP A 444 -12.22 10.91 -16.05
N LEU A 445 -13.20 10.70 -16.92
CA LEU A 445 -14.40 9.90 -16.66
C LEU A 445 -14.14 8.39 -16.69
N SER A 446 -12.98 7.93 -17.15
CA SER A 446 -12.71 6.52 -17.46
C SER A 446 -13.74 5.89 -18.43
N PHE A 447 -14.57 6.71 -19.09
CA PHE A 447 -15.50 6.32 -20.15
C PHE A 447 -15.73 7.49 -21.11
N ASN A 448 -16.02 7.18 -22.38
CA ASN A 448 -16.28 8.17 -23.41
C ASN A 448 -17.72 8.07 -23.88
N ILE A 449 -18.51 9.13 -23.68
CA ILE A 449 -19.91 9.16 -24.12
C ILE A 449 -20.11 8.95 -25.62
N LYS A 450 -19.09 9.22 -26.44
CA LYS A 450 -19.16 8.98 -27.88
C LYS A 450 -19.30 7.50 -28.21
N ASN A 451 -18.83 6.64 -27.31
CA ASN A 451 -18.92 5.20 -27.40
C ASN A 451 -20.29 4.68 -26.95
N TYR A 452 -21.30 5.52 -26.79
CA TYR A 452 -22.64 5.10 -26.41
C TYR A 452 -23.68 5.59 -27.43
N GLU A 453 -24.66 4.75 -27.74
CA GLU A 453 -25.64 4.94 -28.81
C GLU A 453 -26.67 6.02 -28.55
N SER A 454 -27.01 6.26 -27.28
CA SER A 454 -28.08 7.17 -26.89
C SER A 454 -27.57 8.32 -26.02
N PHE A 455 -28.44 9.32 -25.88
CA PHE A 455 -28.28 10.43 -24.96
C PHE A 455 -29.66 11.04 -24.72
N GLU A 456 -30.46 10.36 -23.89
CA GLU A 456 -31.81 10.81 -23.52
C GLU A 456 -31.82 11.20 -22.05
N LEU A 457 -32.04 12.48 -21.76
CA LEU A 457 -32.18 12.99 -20.41
C LEU A 457 -33.66 13.19 -20.12
N ARG A 458 -34.15 12.62 -19.01
CA ARG A 458 -35.55 12.71 -18.60
C ARG A 458 -35.66 13.16 -17.15
N GLU A 459 -36.66 13.97 -16.82
CA GLU A 459 -36.95 14.31 -15.43
C GLU A 459 -37.61 13.09 -14.75
N SER A 460 -37.11 12.68 -13.58
CA SER A 460 -37.42 11.37 -12.98
C SER A 460 -38.91 11.16 -12.68
N ASN A 461 -39.65 12.25 -12.44
CA ASN A 461 -41.09 12.22 -12.09
C ASN A 461 -42.03 12.34 -13.30
N SER A 462 -41.54 12.80 -14.46
CA SER A 462 -42.39 13.06 -15.63
C SER A 462 -42.09 12.13 -16.81
N ASP A 463 -40.95 11.42 -16.81
CA ASP A 463 -40.44 10.59 -17.90
C ASP A 463 -40.35 11.32 -19.26
N VAL A 464 -40.50 12.65 -19.26
CA VAL A 464 -40.40 13.53 -20.43
C VAL A 464 -38.94 13.69 -20.81
N ASN A 465 -38.61 13.35 -22.04
CA ASN A 465 -37.28 13.61 -22.60
C ASN A 465 -37.11 15.10 -22.83
N ILE A 466 -36.11 15.70 -22.15
CA ILE A 466 -35.80 17.12 -22.25
C ILE A 466 -34.70 17.41 -23.27
N CYS A 467 -34.20 16.39 -23.97
CA CYS A 467 -33.23 16.54 -25.06
C CYS A 467 -33.86 16.64 -26.45
N THR A 468 -35.18 16.45 -26.56
CA THR A 468 -35.90 16.71 -27.80
C THR A 468 -36.22 18.20 -27.92
N PRO A 469 -36.05 18.81 -29.11
CA PRO A 469 -36.31 20.23 -29.34
C PRO A 469 -37.74 20.66 -29.08
#